data_AF-A0A1X0MZH7-F1
#
_entry.id   AF-A0A1X0MZH7-F1
#
_cell.length_a   1.000
_cell.length_b   1.000
_cell.length_c   1.000
_cell.angle_alpha   90.00
_cell.angle_beta   90.00
_cell.angle_gamma   90.00
#
_symmetry.space_group_name_H-M   'P 1'
#
loop_
_entity.id
_entity.type
_entity.pdbx_description
1 polymer ?
#
loop_
_entity_poly.entity_id
_entity_poly.type
_entity_poly.pdbx_seq_one_letter_code
_entity_poly.pdbx_strand_id
1 'polypeptide(L)'
;MRRAGNILLLIAIIAAVVGSFVYLGMDLLSLGSPENLAQMGRYAFRFMSPDLSAAHLQAIGKGALETLSMSALGTLLSVIGGLLLALPAAGRLGWPLRSLSRLLLNALRAIPELVWAVLMVLAAGLGPNAGTLALALHTTGVLGRLFAEALENTTPEPAAAIR
;
A
#
# COMPACT_ATOMS: atom_id res chain seq x y z
N MET A 1 -19.70 3.85 -41.37
CA MET A 1 -18.41 3.12 -41.27
C MET A 1 -18.02 2.77 -39.82
N ARG A 2 -18.10 3.68 -38.83
CA ARG A 2 -17.76 3.39 -37.42
C ARG A 2 -18.63 2.30 -36.73
N ARG A 3 -19.92 2.18 -37.09
CA ARG A 3 -20.83 1.19 -36.47
C ARG A 3 -20.48 -0.26 -36.81
N ALA A 4 -20.08 -0.54 -38.06
CA ALA A 4 -19.68 -1.88 -38.49
C ALA A 4 -18.38 -2.34 -37.83
N GLY A 5 -17.40 -1.42 -37.70
CA GLY A 5 -16.15 -1.68 -36.97
C GLY A 5 -16.40 -2.01 -35.49
N ASN A 6 -17.29 -1.27 -34.82
CA ASN A 6 -17.62 -1.53 -33.42
C ASN A 6 -18.32 -2.89 -33.22
N ILE A 7 -19.20 -3.28 -34.15
CA ILE A 7 -19.88 -4.59 -34.08
C ILE A 7 -18.87 -5.73 -34.26
N LEU A 8 -17.95 -5.60 -35.21
CA LEU A 8 -16.89 -6.61 -35.42
C LEU A 8 -16.01 -6.75 -34.17
N LEU A 9 -15.66 -5.63 -33.55
CA LEU A 9 -14.83 -5.59 -32.34
C LEU A 9 -15.56 -6.22 -31.14
N LEU A 10 -16.86 -5.96 -30.99
CA LEU A 10 -17.70 -6.62 -29.98
C LEU A 10 -17.76 -8.13 -30.19
N ILE A 11 -17.96 -8.59 -31.43
CA ILE A 11 -17.99 -10.03 -31.75
C ILE A 11 -16.63 -10.67 -31.44
N ALA A 12 -15.53 -10.01 -31.79
CA ALA A 12 -14.18 -10.50 -31.49
C ALA A 12 -13.93 -10.60 -29.98
N ILE A 13 -14.38 -9.62 -29.19
CA ILE A 13 -14.30 -9.66 -27.72
C ILE A 13 -15.14 -10.81 -27.16
N ILE A 14 -16.39 -10.95 -27.61
CA ILE A 14 -17.28 -12.02 -27.15
C ILE A 14 -16.68 -13.39 -27.49
N ALA A 15 -16.15 -13.57 -28.71
CA ALA A 15 -15.50 -14.80 -29.13
C ALA A 15 -14.25 -15.10 -28.30
N ALA A 16 -13.43 -14.09 -27.99
CA ALA A 16 -12.25 -14.25 -27.14
C ALA A 16 -12.63 -14.62 -25.70
N VAL A 17 -13.71 -14.04 -25.16
CA VAL A 17 -14.24 -14.39 -23.84
C VAL A 17 -14.78 -15.82 -23.86
N VAL A 18 -15.68 -16.18 -24.77
CA VAL A 18 -16.21 -17.55 -24.83
C VAL A 18 -15.09 -18.57 -25.07
N GLY A 19 -14.12 -18.25 -25.94
CA GLY A 19 -12.95 -19.08 -26.19
C GLY A 19 -12.07 -19.29 -24.95
N SER A 20 -11.90 -18.28 -24.10
CA SER A 20 -11.13 -18.42 -22.86
C SER A 20 -11.82 -19.33 -21.85
N PHE A 21 -13.14 -19.27 -21.74
CA PHE A 21 -13.91 -20.16 -20.86
C PHE A 21 -13.88 -21.61 -21.33
N VAL A 22 -13.99 -21.85 -22.65
CA VAL A 22 -13.86 -23.19 -23.24
C VAL A 22 -12.44 -23.73 -23.06
N TYR A 23 -11.41 -22.91 -23.32
CA TYR A 23 -10.01 -23.30 -23.16
C TYR A 23 -9.64 -23.64 -21.70
N LEU A 24 -10.17 -22.87 -20.75
CA LEU A 24 -9.97 -23.10 -19.32
C LEU A 24 -10.86 -24.22 -18.76
N GLY A 25 -11.75 -24.80 -19.56
CA GLY A 25 -12.70 -25.82 -19.11
C GLY A 25 -13.64 -25.31 -18.01
N MET A 26 -13.92 -24.00 -17.98
CA MET A 26 -14.78 -23.40 -16.97
C MET A 26 -16.25 -23.67 -17.28
N ASP A 27 -16.81 -24.67 -16.62
CA ASP A 27 -18.23 -24.97 -16.70
C ASP A 27 -19.04 -24.03 -15.79
N LEU A 28 -19.54 -22.90 -16.34
CA LEU A 28 -20.41 -22.00 -15.59
C LEU A 28 -21.76 -22.63 -15.23
N LEU A 29 -22.25 -23.62 -15.99
CA LEU A 29 -23.54 -24.24 -15.70
C LEU A 29 -23.45 -25.05 -14.41
N SER A 30 -22.26 -25.58 -14.10
CA SER A 30 -21.98 -26.24 -12.82
C SER A 30 -22.16 -25.32 -11.60
N LEU A 31 -22.01 -23.99 -11.74
CA LEU A 31 -22.24 -23.04 -10.63
C LEU A 31 -23.69 -23.08 -10.12
N GLY A 32 -24.64 -23.34 -11.02
CA GLY A 32 -26.06 -23.50 -10.69
C GLY A 32 -26.42 -24.90 -10.18
N SER A 33 -25.46 -25.82 -10.10
CA SER A 33 -25.73 -27.17 -9.58
C SER A 33 -26.16 -27.09 -8.11
N PRO A 34 -27.14 -27.92 -7.69
CA PRO A 34 -27.60 -27.94 -6.30
C PRO A 34 -26.47 -28.16 -5.29
N GLU A 35 -25.44 -28.93 -5.66
CA GLU A 35 -24.27 -29.23 -4.83
C GLU A 35 -23.40 -27.99 -4.60
N ASN A 36 -23.08 -27.24 -5.65
CA ASN A 36 -22.30 -26.01 -5.56
C ASN A 36 -23.07 -24.91 -4.82
N LEU A 37 -24.36 -24.74 -5.11
CA LEU A 37 -25.21 -23.80 -4.38
C LEU A 37 -25.30 -24.15 -2.89
N ALA A 38 -25.42 -25.43 -2.55
CA ALA A 38 -25.40 -25.88 -1.17
C ALA A 38 -24.01 -25.67 -0.51
N GLN A 39 -22.92 -25.83 -1.26
CA GLN A 39 -21.56 -25.58 -0.76
C GLN A 39 -21.29 -24.11 -0.51
N MET A 40 -21.73 -23.23 -1.42
CA MET A 40 -21.72 -21.77 -1.24
C MET A 40 -22.51 -21.37 0.01
N GLY A 41 -23.71 -21.94 0.19
CA GLY A 41 -24.52 -21.76 1.38
C GLY A 41 -23.80 -22.19 2.66
N ARG A 42 -23.23 -23.41 2.69
CA ARG A 42 -22.44 -23.90 3.85
C ARG A 42 -21.25 -23.00 4.17
N TYR A 43 -20.56 -22.50 3.15
CA TYR A 43 -19.43 -21.58 3.33
C TYR A 43 -19.90 -20.25 3.92
N ALA A 44 -21.01 -19.71 3.42
CA ALA A 44 -21.63 -18.49 3.94
C ALA A 44 -22.07 -18.67 5.41
N PHE A 45 -22.72 -19.79 5.75
CA PHE A 45 -23.17 -20.07 7.11
C PHE A 45 -22.01 -20.27 8.10
N ARG A 46 -20.82 -20.73 7.65
CA ARG A 46 -19.63 -20.82 8.52
C ARG A 46 -19.19 -19.47 9.08
N PHE A 47 -19.41 -18.37 8.34
CA PHE A 47 -19.12 -17.03 8.87
C PHE A 47 -20.04 -16.64 10.04
N MET A 48 -21.22 -17.27 10.17
CA MET A 48 -22.15 -17.04 11.29
C MET A 48 -21.82 -17.83 12.55
N SER A 49 -20.85 -18.76 12.48
CA SER A 49 -20.36 -19.52 13.64
C SER A 49 -18.86 -19.27 13.82
N PRO A 50 -18.46 -18.05 14.22
CA PRO A 50 -17.05 -17.73 14.43
C PRO A 50 -16.47 -18.61 15.55
N ASP A 51 -15.20 -19.02 15.38
CA ASP A 51 -14.46 -19.70 16.44
C ASP A 51 -14.08 -18.68 17.52
N LEU A 52 -14.81 -18.74 18.64
CA LEU A 52 -14.58 -17.90 19.82
C LEU A 52 -13.70 -18.60 20.87
N SER A 53 -12.97 -19.65 20.49
CA SER A 53 -12.03 -20.29 21.38
C SER A 53 -11.00 -19.28 21.89
N ALA A 54 -10.61 -19.43 23.16
CA ALA A 54 -9.65 -18.53 23.80
C ALA A 54 -8.32 -18.47 23.02
N ALA A 55 -7.88 -19.60 22.46
CA ALA A 55 -6.67 -19.67 21.63
C ALA A 55 -6.79 -18.83 20.35
N HIS A 56 -7.92 -18.89 19.65
CA HIS A 56 -8.15 -18.11 18.43
C HIS A 56 -8.23 -16.61 18.73
N LEU A 57 -8.96 -16.22 19.78
CA LEU A 57 -9.06 -14.83 20.21
C LEU A 57 -7.72 -14.25 20.65
N GLN A 58 -6.88 -15.04 21.33
CA GLN A 58 -5.52 -14.64 21.69
C GLN A 58 -4.63 -14.44 20.45
N ALA A 59 -4.74 -15.32 19.45
CA ALA A 59 -3.99 -15.19 18.20
C ALA A 59 -4.40 -13.92 17.43
N ILE A 60 -5.70 -13.64 17.33
CA ILE A 60 -6.23 -12.39 16.74
C ILE A 60 -5.70 -11.18 17.51
N GLY A 61 -5.81 -11.19 18.84
CA GLY A 61 -5.34 -10.10 19.69
C GLY A 61 -3.85 -9.83 19.51
N LYS A 62 -3.03 -10.89 19.44
CA LYS A 62 -1.59 -10.76 19.16
C LYS A 62 -1.33 -10.14 17.79
N GLY A 63 -1.98 -10.63 16.73
CA GLY A 63 -1.81 -10.09 15.38
C GLY A 63 -2.29 -8.64 15.23
N ALA A 64 -3.38 -8.29 15.92
CA ALA A 64 -3.88 -6.91 15.97
C ALA A 64 -2.88 -5.97 16.66
N LEU A 65 -2.36 -6.37 17.83
CA LEU A 65 -1.33 -5.62 18.55
C LEU A 65 -0.04 -5.49 17.73
N GLU A 66 0.35 -6.53 17.01
CA GLU A 66 1.50 -6.51 16.10
C GLU A 66 1.29 -5.48 14.98
N THR A 67 0.13 -5.48 14.33
CA THR A 67 -0.21 -4.50 13.27
C THR A 67 -0.22 -3.06 13.80
N LEU A 68 -0.78 -2.85 15.00
CA LEU A 68 -0.76 -1.54 15.66
C LEU A 68 0.65 -1.09 16.00
N SER A 69 1.48 -2.00 16.53
CA SER A 69 2.89 -1.72 16.86
C SER A 69 3.69 -1.38 15.61
N MET A 70 3.51 -2.12 14.52
CA MET A 70 4.13 -1.85 13.22
C MET A 70 3.74 -0.47 12.69
N SER A 71 2.45 -0.13 12.73
CA SER A 71 1.94 1.16 12.24
C SER A 71 2.46 2.33 13.08
N ALA A 72 2.48 2.18 14.41
CA ALA A 72 2.97 3.19 15.34
C ALA A 72 4.48 3.44 15.17
N LEU A 73 5.29 2.38 15.15
CA LEU A 73 6.73 2.47 14.95
C LEU A 73 7.08 2.97 13.55
N GLY A 74 6.39 2.47 12.52
CA GLY A 74 6.57 2.92 11.13
C GLY A 74 6.28 4.41 10.99
N THR A 75 5.20 4.89 11.60
CA THR A 75 4.86 6.32 11.61
C THR A 75 5.90 7.15 12.36
N LEU A 76 6.33 6.71 13.55
CA LEU A 76 7.35 7.40 14.34
C LEU A 76 8.65 7.56 13.55
N LEU A 77 9.15 6.47 12.95
CA LEU A 77 10.34 6.49 12.11
C LEU A 77 10.16 7.40 10.89
N SER A 78 8.97 7.39 10.28
CA SER A 78 8.64 8.25 9.14
C SER A 78 8.65 9.73 9.48
N VAL A 79 8.11 10.10 10.64
CA VAL A 79 8.10 11.48 11.11
C VAL A 79 9.52 11.95 11.38
N ILE A 80 10.33 11.13 12.06
CA ILE A 80 11.74 11.47 12.35
C ILE A 80 12.52 11.65 11.04
N GLY A 81 12.51 10.64 10.15
CA GLY A 81 13.20 10.70 8.87
C GLY A 81 12.69 11.84 7.98
N GLY A 82 11.37 12.04 7.96
CA GLY A 82 10.72 13.10 7.19
C GLY A 82 11.14 14.49 7.67
N LEU A 83 11.15 14.72 8.98
CA LEU A 83 11.55 16.01 9.56
C LEU A 83 13.04 16.31 9.33
N LEU A 84 13.90 15.30 9.47
CA LEU A 84 15.34 15.43 9.21
C LEU A 84 15.62 15.84 7.75
N LEU A 85 14.90 15.25 6.79
CA LEU A 85 15.05 15.57 5.36
C LEU A 85 14.30 16.84 4.94
N ALA A 86 13.24 17.23 5.67
CA ALA A 86 12.44 18.40 5.35
C ALA A 86 13.20 19.72 5.48
N LEU A 87 14.04 19.87 6.52
CA LEU A 87 14.85 21.06 6.76
C LEU A 87 15.76 21.42 5.56
N PRO A 88 16.63 20.52 5.07
CA PRO A 88 17.43 20.79 3.88
C PRO A 88 16.55 20.88 2.62
N ALA A 89 15.50 20.06 2.48
CA ALA A 89 14.60 20.10 1.32
C ALA A 89 13.82 21.42 1.17
N ALA A 90 13.61 22.15 2.27
CA ALA A 90 13.04 23.49 2.31
C ALA A 90 14.04 24.61 1.92
N GLY A 91 15.30 24.26 1.64
CA GLY A 91 16.33 25.21 1.19
C GLY A 91 17.06 25.95 2.30
N ARG A 92 16.84 25.60 3.58
CA ARG A 92 17.47 26.29 4.73
C ARG A 92 18.99 26.04 4.87
N LEU A 93 19.51 24.98 4.25
CA LEU A 93 20.93 24.57 4.30
C LEU A 93 21.66 24.77 2.95
N GLY A 94 21.06 25.47 1.99
CA GLY A 94 21.66 25.75 0.68
C GLY A 94 21.20 24.83 -0.46
N TRP A 95 21.54 25.21 -1.70
CA TRP A 95 21.01 24.62 -2.93
C TRP A 95 21.38 23.15 -3.20
N PRO A 96 22.59 22.64 -2.87
CA PRO A 96 22.95 21.26 -3.17
C PRO A 96 22.19 20.28 -2.27
N LEU A 97 22.14 20.58 -0.97
CA LEU A 97 21.42 19.78 0.03
C LEU A 97 19.91 19.81 -0.23
N ARG A 98 19.37 20.94 -0.68
CA ARG A 98 17.97 21.05 -1.11
C ARG A 98 17.64 20.07 -2.23
N SER A 99 18.45 20.09 -3.29
CA SER A 99 18.22 19.27 -4.48
C SER A 99 18.37 17.78 -4.15
N LEU A 100 19.40 17.40 -3.40
CA LEU A 100 19.63 16.02 -2.98
C LEU A 100 18.51 15.50 -2.07
N SER A 101 18.10 16.28 -1.07
CA SER A 101 17.03 15.86 -0.14
C SER A 101 15.70 15.71 -0.85
N ARG A 102 15.38 16.60 -1.79
CA ARG A 102 14.17 16.48 -2.63
C ARG A 102 14.22 15.25 -3.54
N LEU A 103 15.38 14.95 -4.13
CA LEU A 103 15.56 13.75 -4.94
C LEU A 103 15.33 12.49 -4.10
N LEU A 104 15.92 12.43 -2.90
CA LEU A 104 15.76 11.32 -1.98
C LEU A 104 14.30 11.14 -1.56
N LEU A 105 13.63 12.21 -1.12
CA LEU A 105 12.21 12.16 -0.76
C LEU A 105 11.32 11.70 -1.93
N ASN A 106 11.62 12.17 -3.14
CA ASN A 106 10.91 11.75 -4.35
C ASN A 106 11.16 10.26 -4.67
N ALA A 107 12.38 9.76 -4.49
CA ALA A 107 12.69 8.35 -4.70
C ALA A 107 11.98 7.45 -3.68
N LEU A 108 12.04 7.83 -2.39
CA LEU A 108 11.38 7.08 -1.30
C LEU A 108 9.88 6.91 -1.55
N ARG A 109 9.19 7.97 -1.99
CA ARG A 109 7.74 7.93 -2.25
C ARG A 109 7.36 7.33 -3.61
N ALA A 110 8.25 7.34 -4.60
CA ALA A 110 7.95 6.85 -5.95
C ALA A 110 7.98 5.33 -6.05
N ILE A 111 8.78 4.66 -5.20
CA ILE A 111 8.86 3.21 -5.14
C ILE A 111 7.58 2.67 -4.49
N PRO A 112 6.86 1.72 -5.13
CA PRO A 112 5.69 1.09 -4.53
C PRO A 112 6.02 0.41 -3.20
N GLU A 113 5.09 0.49 -2.24
CA GLU A 113 5.30 -0.08 -0.90
C GLU A 113 5.61 -1.58 -0.92
N LEU A 114 4.99 -2.34 -1.83
CA LEU A 114 5.28 -3.78 -2.01
C LEU A 114 6.75 -4.03 -2.40
N VAL A 115 7.36 -3.14 -3.18
CA VAL A 115 8.78 -3.26 -3.54
C VAL A 115 9.65 -2.99 -2.31
N TRP A 116 9.31 -1.97 -1.51
CA TRP A 116 9.97 -1.74 -0.22
C TRP A 116 9.84 -2.95 0.71
N ALA A 117 8.66 -3.57 0.79
CA ALA A 117 8.44 -4.76 1.60
C ALA A 117 9.38 -5.90 1.19
N VAL A 118 9.48 -6.19 -0.12
CA VAL A 118 10.39 -7.23 -0.62
C VAL A 118 11.85 -6.90 -0.30
N LEU A 119 12.30 -5.65 -0.53
CA LEU A 119 13.66 -5.22 -0.20
C LEU A 119 13.97 -5.35 1.30
N MET A 120 13.01 -4.97 2.15
CA MET A 120 13.17 -5.05 3.60
C MET A 120 13.12 -6.50 4.11
N VAL A 121 12.35 -7.38 3.48
CA VAL A 121 12.40 -8.82 3.78
C VAL A 121 13.76 -9.39 3.44
N LEU A 122 14.36 -9.00 2.32
CA LEU A 122 15.72 -9.42 1.94
C LEU A 122 16.79 -8.87 2.90
N ALA A 123 16.62 -7.65 3.41
CA ALA A 123 17.61 -6.99 4.26
C ALA A 123 17.48 -7.35 5.76
N ALA A 124 16.26 -7.40 6.28
CA ALA A 124 15.96 -7.56 7.72
C ALA A 124 15.30 -8.91 8.06
N GLY A 125 15.00 -9.74 7.06
CA GLY A 125 14.33 -11.04 7.22
C GLY A 125 12.80 -10.93 7.16
N LEU A 126 12.15 -12.10 7.04
CA LEU A 126 10.69 -12.19 7.03
C LEU A 126 10.12 -11.87 8.41
N GLY A 127 9.13 -10.97 8.47
CA GLY A 127 8.43 -10.65 9.71
C GLY A 127 7.91 -9.22 9.79
N PRO A 128 7.33 -8.82 10.94
CA PRO A 128 6.76 -7.49 11.16
C PRO A 128 7.78 -6.35 11.03
N ASN A 129 9.06 -6.60 11.32
CA ASN A 129 10.11 -5.59 11.18
C ASN A 129 10.28 -5.13 9.73
N ALA A 130 10.25 -6.06 8.77
CA ALA A 130 10.36 -5.73 7.35
C ALA A 130 9.19 -4.87 6.87
N GLY A 131 7.96 -5.22 7.28
CA GLY A 131 6.76 -4.42 6.99
C GLY A 131 6.82 -3.03 7.61
N THR A 132 7.28 -2.93 8.86
CA THR A 132 7.43 -1.65 9.59
C THR A 132 8.42 -0.73 8.88
N LEU A 133 9.58 -1.25 8.48
CA LEU A 133 10.61 -0.46 7.78
C LEU A 133 10.17 -0.07 6.37
N ALA A 134 9.44 -0.95 5.66
CA ALA A 134 8.91 -0.65 4.34
C ALA A 134 7.91 0.52 4.39
N LEU A 135 6.95 0.44 5.34
CA LEU A 135 6.00 1.50 5.61
C LEU A 135 6.72 2.80 6.02
N ALA A 136 7.76 2.68 6.86
CA ALA A 136 8.55 3.82 7.32
C ALA A 136 9.26 4.55 6.17
N LEU A 137 9.94 3.82 5.29
CA LEU A 137 10.70 4.39 4.18
C LEU A 137 9.79 5.09 3.16
N HIS A 138 8.70 4.42 2.76
CA HIS A 138 7.74 5.01 1.83
C HIS A 138 7.11 6.28 2.43
N THR A 139 6.62 6.20 3.67
CA THR A 139 5.92 7.30 4.34
C THR A 139 6.87 8.45 4.71
N THR A 140 8.16 8.18 4.96
CA THR A 140 9.21 9.21 5.09
C THR A 140 9.25 10.12 3.86
N GLY A 141 9.20 9.54 2.65
CA GLY A 141 9.20 10.30 1.41
C GLY A 141 7.98 11.23 1.26
N VAL A 142 6.81 10.74 1.68
CA VAL A 142 5.55 11.50 1.65
C VAL A 142 5.55 12.61 2.70
N LEU A 143 5.77 12.27 3.97
CA LEU A 143 5.76 13.23 5.08
C LEU A 143 6.88 14.26 4.96
N GLY A 144 8.10 13.84 4.62
CA GLY A 144 9.22 14.76 4.46
C GLY A 144 8.98 15.79 3.36
N ARG A 145 8.26 15.42 2.29
CA ARG A 145 7.87 16.36 1.23
C ARG A 145 6.81 17.35 1.73
N LEU A 146 5.78 16.87 2.42
CA LEU A 146 4.75 17.71 3.03
C LEU A 146 5.34 18.68 4.06
N PHE A 147 6.24 18.21 4.92
CA PHE A 147 6.93 19.05 5.89
C PHE A 147 7.85 20.08 5.23
N ALA A 148 8.57 19.70 4.17
CA ALA A 148 9.39 20.65 3.41
C ALA A 148 8.54 21.77 2.79
N GLU A 149 7.39 21.42 2.20
CA GLU A 149 6.45 22.38 1.60
C GLU A 149 5.84 23.29 2.68
N ALA A 150 5.46 22.75 3.84
CA ALA A 150 5.00 23.55 4.97
C ALA A 150 6.07 24.55 5.46
N LEU A 151 7.32 24.11 5.56
CA LEU A 151 8.45 24.95 5.97
C LEU A 151 8.81 26.04 4.96
N GLU A 152 8.59 25.80 3.66
CA GLU A 152 8.77 26.79 2.58
C GLU A 152 7.65 27.84 2.57
N ASN A 153 6.42 27.45 2.93
CA ASN A 153 5.27 28.34 3.00
C ASN A 153 5.20 29.18 4.29
N THR A 154 6.11 28.98 5.24
CA THR A 154 6.14 29.74 6.49
C THR A 154 6.83 31.10 6.28
N THR A 155 6.27 32.18 6.84
CA THR A 155 6.89 33.52 6.76
C THR A 155 8.28 33.51 7.43
N PRO A 156 9.27 34.22 6.87
CA PRO A 156 10.62 34.27 7.44
C PRO A 156 10.73 35.19 8.67
N GLU A 157 9.76 36.07 8.91
CA GLU A 157 9.76 37.09 9.97
C GLU A 157 9.95 36.51 11.39
N PRO A 158 9.24 35.44 11.81
CA PRO A 158 9.44 34.87 13.14
C PRO A 158 10.83 34.29 13.31
N ALA A 159 11.42 33.70 12.26
CA ALA A 159 12.77 33.15 12.31
C ALA A 159 13.85 34.25 12.37
N ALA A 160 13.59 35.41 11.78
CA ALA A 160 14.48 36.56 11.82
C ALA A 160 14.45 37.29 13.18
N ALA A 161 13.31 37.29 13.89
CA ALA A 161 13.15 37.97 15.18
C ALA A 161 13.92 37.32 16.35
N ILE A 162 14.32 36.05 16.23
CA ILE A 162 15.03 35.27 17.26
C ILE A 162 16.54 35.11 16.96
N ARG A 163 17.04 35.72 15.87
CA ARG A 163 18.46 35.72 15.48
C ARG A 163 19.12 37.03 15.91
#